data_AF-A0A915HQY0-F1
#
_entry.id   AF-A0A915HQY0-F1
#
_cell.length_a   1.000
_cell.length_b   1.000
_cell.length_c   1.000
_cell.angle_alpha   90.00
_cell.angle_beta   90.00
_cell.angle_gamma   90.00
#
_symmetry.space_group_name_H-M   'P 1'
#
loop_
_entity.id
_entity.type
_entity.pdbx_description
1 polymer ?
#
loop_
_entity_poly.entity_id
_entity_poly.type
_entity_poly.pdbx_seq_one_letter_code
_entity_poly.pdbx_strand_id
1 'polypeptide(L)'
;MQMRCAIFILVNVLAAFSWAAQEPKICAGGYREGDRVDRGRYWYVCQNGQLMPKGCFSNDYTRLNVYESYHSDGYAISCVFDENGYLGFAYKACVYDGREYYPGATWDEQNAHWFTCVQEGDSLRTEMSGCIHNNARYKVGEKIQFDEFVYQCRRYANNTCNMTPVGCIHQGRRYHIGDSIEQDKYWYACTIEDGK
;
A
#
# COMPACT_ATOMS: atom_id res chain seq x y z
N MET A 1 41.36 28.52 88.20
CA MET A 1 42.60 29.11 87.66
C MET A 1 42.76 28.66 86.21
N GLN A 2 42.79 29.63 85.30
CA GLN A 2 43.16 29.59 83.88
C GLN A 2 42.38 28.69 82.89
N MET A 3 41.56 29.39 82.09
CA MET A 3 41.25 29.07 80.70
C MET A 3 42.53 28.94 79.86
N ARG A 4 42.56 27.98 78.94
CA ARG A 4 43.23 28.16 77.64
C ARG A 4 42.35 27.59 76.53
N CYS A 5 41.96 28.52 75.67
CA CYS A 5 41.17 28.36 74.47
C CYS A 5 42.08 27.81 73.35
N ALA A 6 41.64 26.77 72.65
CA ALA A 6 42.26 26.32 71.40
C ALA A 6 41.15 26.18 70.34
N ILE A 7 41.11 27.17 69.46
CA ILE A 7 40.19 27.22 68.31
C ILE A 7 40.80 26.38 67.21
N PHE A 8 40.22 25.21 66.93
CA PHE A 8 40.46 24.49 65.68
C PHE A 8 39.57 25.11 64.59
N ILE A 9 40.21 25.81 63.66
CA ILE A 9 39.56 26.29 62.44
C ILE A 9 39.41 25.08 61.51
N LEU A 10 38.23 24.45 61.55
CA LEU A 10 37.79 23.56 60.49
C LEU A 10 37.39 24.45 59.30
N VAL A 11 38.27 24.51 58.30
CA VAL A 11 37.99 25.13 57.01
C VAL A 11 36.87 24.33 56.34
N ASN A 12 35.66 24.87 56.40
CA ASN A 12 34.51 24.38 55.67
C ASN A 12 34.74 24.65 54.18
N VAL A 13 35.17 23.63 53.42
CA VAL A 13 35.13 23.67 51.96
C VAL A 13 33.67 23.49 51.55
N LEU A 14 32.94 24.60 51.48
CA LEU A 14 31.67 24.67 50.77
C LEU A 14 31.99 24.45 49.29
N ALA A 15 31.90 23.20 48.84
CA ALA A 15 31.78 22.91 47.42
C ALA A 15 30.47 23.56 46.96
N ALA A 16 30.58 24.75 46.36
CA ALA A 16 29.50 25.34 45.61
C ALA A 16 29.16 24.38 44.46
N PHE A 17 28.18 23.51 44.68
CA PHE A 17 27.47 22.86 43.59
C PHE A 17 26.76 23.97 42.83
N SER A 18 27.43 24.54 41.85
CA SER A 18 26.83 25.40 40.84
C SER A 18 25.87 24.53 40.05
N TRP A 19 24.58 24.55 40.43
CA TRP A 19 23.51 24.16 39.54
C TRP A 19 23.44 25.25 38.48
N ALA A 20 24.26 25.12 37.43
CA ALA A 20 24.04 25.88 36.22
C ALA A 20 22.62 25.52 35.77
N ALA A 21 21.68 26.45 35.95
CA ALA A 21 20.35 26.34 35.38
C ALA A 21 20.56 26.31 33.87
N GLN A 22 20.52 25.11 33.29
CA GLN A 22 20.59 24.92 31.84
C GLN A 22 19.46 25.77 31.24
N GLU A 23 19.79 26.77 30.43
CA GLU A 23 18.78 27.60 29.78
C GLU A 23 17.77 26.68 29.06
N PRO A 24 16.46 26.94 29.19
CA PRO A 24 15.45 26.10 28.56
C PRO A 24 15.71 26.09 27.06
N LYS A 25 15.95 24.90 26.50
CA LYS A 25 16.13 24.76 25.06
C LYS A 25 14.77 25.03 24.40
N ILE A 26 14.68 26.14 23.69
CA ILE A 26 13.48 26.59 23.01
C ILE A 26 13.61 26.23 21.52
N CYS A 27 12.58 25.60 20.98
CA CYS A 27 12.52 25.29 19.56
C CYS A 27 12.11 26.51 18.72
N ALA A 28 12.43 26.46 17.42
CA ALA A 28 12.04 27.49 16.47
C ALA A 28 10.53 27.78 16.54
N GLY A 29 10.16 29.04 16.77
CA GLY A 29 8.77 29.45 17.02
C GLY A 29 8.39 29.64 18.50
N GLY A 30 9.34 29.48 19.43
CA GLY A 30 9.11 29.78 20.85
C GLY A 30 8.57 28.62 21.69
N TYR A 31 8.57 27.40 21.14
CA TYR A 31 8.05 26.21 21.82
C TYR A 31 9.03 25.68 22.87
N ARG A 32 8.49 25.20 23.99
CA ARG A 32 9.24 24.62 25.10
C ARG A 32 9.46 23.13 24.87
N GLU A 33 10.45 22.58 25.56
CA GLU A 33 10.71 21.14 25.58
C GLU A 33 9.43 20.34 25.88
N GLY A 34 9.13 19.35 25.04
CA GLY A 34 7.94 18.50 25.14
C GLY A 34 6.67 19.08 24.48
N ASP A 35 6.67 20.34 24.07
CA ASP A 35 5.51 20.94 23.40
C ASP A 35 5.22 20.20 22.09
N ARG A 36 3.94 19.86 21.90
CA ARG A 36 3.44 19.36 20.63
C ARG A 36 3.14 20.53 19.70
N VAL A 37 3.62 20.41 18.47
CA VAL A 37 3.46 21.44 17.44
C VAL A 37 2.85 20.81 16.20
N ASP A 38 1.66 21.26 15.82
CA ASP A 38 0.95 20.79 14.64
C ASP A 38 1.14 21.85 13.53
N ARG A 39 1.68 21.46 12.35
CA ARG A 39 1.95 22.36 11.23
C ARG A 39 1.57 21.71 9.90
N GLY A 40 0.51 22.23 9.28
CA GLY A 40 0.00 21.69 8.01
C GLY A 40 -0.45 20.23 8.19
N ARG A 41 0.13 19.32 7.40
CA ARG A 41 -0.16 17.88 7.46
C ARG A 41 0.77 17.09 8.39
N TYR A 42 1.58 17.75 9.21
CA TYR A 42 2.58 17.10 10.05
C TYR A 42 2.49 17.58 11.49
N TRP A 43 2.96 16.74 12.41
CA TRP A 43 3.09 17.12 13.82
C TRP A 43 4.46 16.73 14.37
N TYR A 44 4.89 17.53 15.33
CA TYR A 44 6.24 17.53 15.89
C TYR A 44 6.16 17.57 17.40
N VAL A 45 7.27 17.21 18.05
CA VAL A 45 7.52 17.48 19.46
C VAL A 45 8.81 18.26 19.57
N CYS A 46 8.81 19.35 20.32
CA CYS A 46 10.03 20.07 20.63
C CYS A 46 10.91 19.21 21.53
N GLN A 47 12.08 18.81 21.03
CA GLN A 47 13.06 18.05 21.80
C GLN A 47 14.45 18.63 21.59
N ASN A 48 15.13 18.93 22.69
CA ASN A 48 16.49 19.45 22.69
C ASN A 48 16.69 20.73 21.85
N GLY A 49 15.67 21.60 21.79
CA GLY A 49 15.70 22.83 20.99
C GLY A 49 15.43 22.63 19.49
N GLN A 50 15.04 21.42 19.07
CA GLN A 50 14.67 21.10 17.69
C GLN A 50 13.24 20.54 17.60
N LEU A 51 12.53 20.88 16.53
CA LEU A 51 11.22 20.28 16.25
C LEU A 51 11.42 18.89 15.65
N MET A 52 11.25 17.86 16.47
CA MET A 52 11.40 16.48 16.04
C MET A 52 10.11 16.00 15.37
N PRO A 53 10.16 15.56 14.10
CA PRO A 53 8.98 15.03 13.40
C PRO A 53 8.47 13.78 14.12
N LYS A 54 7.16 13.72 14.37
CA LYS A 54 6.51 12.58 15.03
C LYS A 54 5.40 11.93 14.21
N GLY A 55 4.89 12.61 13.20
CA GLY A 55 4.04 11.97 12.21
C GLY A 55 3.20 12.93 11.39
N CYS A 56 2.10 12.42 10.86
CA CYS A 56 1.30 13.07 9.83
C CYS A 56 -0.18 13.19 10.23
N PHE A 57 -0.96 13.92 9.43
CA PHE A 57 -2.42 13.93 9.47
C PHE A 57 -2.96 13.42 8.14
N SER A 58 -3.82 12.39 8.18
CA SER A 58 -4.52 11.87 6.99
C SER A 58 -5.52 12.89 6.42
N ASN A 59 -6.16 12.53 5.31
CA ASN A 59 -7.12 13.41 4.62
C ASN A 59 -8.32 13.81 5.48
N ASP A 60 -8.71 12.98 6.44
CA ASP A 60 -9.77 13.22 7.43
C ASP A 60 -9.26 13.88 8.72
N TYR A 61 -8.02 14.38 8.72
CA TYR A 61 -7.33 14.96 9.88
C TYR A 61 -7.11 13.99 11.05
N THR A 62 -7.20 12.68 10.82
CA THR A 62 -6.76 11.69 11.82
C THR A 62 -5.25 11.77 11.98
N ARG A 63 -4.79 11.85 13.24
CA ARG A 63 -3.36 11.92 13.57
C ARG A 63 -2.73 10.54 13.47
N LEU A 64 -1.63 10.47 12.75
CA LEU A 64 -0.82 9.27 12.54
C LEU A 64 0.57 9.47 13.14
N ASN A 65 1.08 8.49 13.86
CA ASN A 65 2.50 8.38 14.17
C ASN A 65 3.29 8.01 12.89
N VAL A 66 4.61 8.21 12.91
CA VAL A 66 5.47 7.66 11.85
C VAL A 66 5.25 6.14 11.74
N TYR A 67 5.14 5.66 10.51
CA TYR A 67 4.84 4.29 10.10
C TYR A 67 3.41 3.81 10.36
N GLU A 68 2.54 4.63 10.94
CA GLU A 68 1.11 4.35 10.94
C GLU A 68 0.50 4.58 9.55
N SER A 69 -0.53 3.79 9.26
CA SER A 69 -1.24 3.79 8.00
C SER A 69 -2.74 3.97 8.19
N TYR A 70 -3.38 4.51 7.16
CA TYR A 70 -4.83 4.62 7.06
C TYR A 70 -5.30 4.14 5.68
N HIS A 71 -6.58 3.84 5.54
CA HIS A 71 -7.17 3.42 4.27
C HIS A 71 -7.89 4.60 3.61
N SER A 72 -7.61 4.84 2.34
CA SER A 72 -8.29 5.85 1.51
C SER A 72 -8.32 5.37 0.06
N ASP A 73 -9.48 5.53 -0.59
CA ASP A 73 -9.65 5.33 -2.04
C ASP A 73 -9.13 3.98 -2.58
N GLY A 74 -9.29 2.91 -1.79
CA GLY A 74 -8.83 1.57 -2.17
C GLY A 74 -7.35 1.31 -1.93
N TYR A 75 -6.69 2.12 -1.10
CA TYR A 75 -5.28 1.95 -0.76
C TYR A 75 -5.01 2.12 0.73
N ALA A 76 -3.97 1.46 1.22
CA ALA A 76 -3.36 1.75 2.50
C ALA A 76 -2.21 2.74 2.27
N ILE A 77 -2.26 3.88 2.97
CA ILE A 77 -1.31 4.98 2.83
C ILE A 77 -0.63 5.16 4.19
N SER A 78 0.70 5.22 4.19
CA SER A 78 1.51 5.30 5.42
C SER A 78 2.21 6.64 5.56
N CYS A 79 2.31 7.15 6.79
CA CYS A 79 3.17 8.27 7.13
C CYS A 79 4.62 7.79 7.25
N VAL A 80 5.52 8.21 6.37
CA VAL A 80 6.90 7.71 6.33
C VAL A 80 7.90 8.83 6.10
N PHE A 81 9.18 8.55 6.38
CA PHE A 81 10.26 9.40 5.91
C PHE A 81 10.64 9.04 4.48
N ASP A 82 10.87 10.05 3.65
CA ASP A 82 11.48 9.88 2.33
C ASP A 82 13.00 9.68 2.45
N GLU A 83 13.67 9.48 1.30
CA GLU A 83 15.12 9.27 1.22
C GLU A 83 15.92 10.49 1.74
N ASN A 84 15.31 11.67 1.76
CA ASN A 84 15.92 12.91 2.25
C ASN A 84 15.62 13.18 3.74
N GLY A 85 14.89 12.27 4.41
CA GLY A 85 14.52 12.40 5.82
C GLY A 85 13.33 13.33 6.09
N TYR A 86 12.55 13.70 5.07
CA TYR A 86 11.32 14.47 5.24
C TYR A 86 10.12 13.55 5.42
N LEU A 87 9.19 13.94 6.29
CA LEU A 87 7.92 13.24 6.43
C LEU A 87 7.05 13.46 5.19
N GLY A 88 6.45 12.37 4.74
CA GLY A 88 5.50 12.35 3.63
C GLY A 88 4.55 11.16 3.74
N PHE A 89 3.82 10.94 2.65
CA PHE A 89 2.93 9.79 2.50
C PHE A 89 3.44 8.87 1.40
N ALA A 90 3.41 7.57 1.67
CA ALA A 90 3.70 6.55 0.68
C ALA A 90 2.57 5.53 0.63
N TYR A 91 2.25 5.07 -0.59
CA TYR A 91 1.35 3.95 -0.76
C TYR A 91 2.03 2.67 -0.24
N LYS A 92 1.33 1.94 0.63
CA LYS A 92 1.81 0.71 1.26
C LYS A 92 1.22 -0.54 0.62
N ALA A 93 -0.07 -0.52 0.31
CA ALA A 93 -0.80 -1.65 -0.24
C ALA A 93 -2.06 -1.20 -0.99
N CYS A 94 -2.55 -2.04 -1.89
CA CYS A 94 -3.92 -1.96 -2.40
C CYS A 94 -4.87 -2.52 -1.34
N VAL A 95 -6.09 -1.98 -1.23
CA VAL A 95 -7.09 -2.42 -0.26
C VAL A 95 -8.33 -2.92 -1.01
N TYR A 96 -8.70 -4.18 -0.75
CA TYR A 96 -9.91 -4.78 -1.28
C TYR A 96 -10.61 -5.58 -0.18
N ASP A 97 -11.92 -5.36 -0.02
CA ASP A 97 -12.74 -5.97 1.05
C ASP A 97 -12.12 -5.79 2.45
N GLY A 98 -11.58 -4.58 2.71
CA GLY A 98 -10.91 -4.23 3.98
C GLY A 98 -9.55 -4.91 4.22
N ARG A 99 -9.04 -5.70 3.26
CA ARG A 99 -7.75 -6.39 3.36
C ARG A 99 -6.68 -5.68 2.56
N GLU A 100 -5.47 -5.63 3.11
CA GLU A 100 -4.29 -5.07 2.47
C GLU A 100 -3.57 -6.11 1.60
N TYR A 101 -3.29 -5.75 0.35
CA TYR A 101 -2.53 -6.51 -0.62
C TYR A 101 -1.28 -5.71 -1.00
N TYR A 102 -0.13 -6.17 -0.50
CA TYR A 102 1.17 -5.54 -0.78
C TYR A 102 1.53 -5.62 -2.27
N PRO A 103 2.46 -4.79 -2.77
CA PRO A 103 2.92 -4.84 -4.15
C PRO A 103 3.29 -6.26 -4.60
N GLY A 104 2.75 -6.67 -5.76
CA GLY A 104 2.89 -8.01 -6.32
C GLY A 104 1.91 -9.05 -5.77
N ALA A 105 1.19 -8.77 -4.69
CA ALA A 105 0.15 -9.66 -4.18
C ALA A 105 -1.03 -9.75 -5.15
N THR A 106 -1.71 -10.89 -5.13
CA THR A 106 -2.84 -11.20 -6.00
C THR A 106 -4.03 -11.69 -5.20
N TRP A 107 -5.23 -11.46 -5.70
CA TRP A 107 -6.46 -11.94 -5.09
C TRP A 107 -7.55 -12.21 -6.12
N ASP A 108 -8.48 -13.07 -5.73
CA ASP A 108 -9.62 -13.46 -6.54
C ASP A 108 -10.87 -12.69 -6.12
N GLU A 109 -11.65 -12.25 -7.09
CA GLU A 109 -12.97 -11.67 -6.88
C GLU A 109 -14.03 -12.68 -7.29
N GLN A 110 -14.72 -13.24 -6.30
CA GLN A 110 -15.92 -14.08 -6.46
C GLN A 110 -15.79 -15.19 -7.53
N ASN A 111 -14.59 -15.74 -7.73
CA ASN A 111 -14.28 -16.75 -8.75
C ASN A 111 -14.51 -16.32 -10.21
N ALA A 112 -14.61 -15.02 -10.50
CA ALA A 112 -14.77 -14.51 -11.88
C ALA A 112 -13.47 -13.97 -12.45
N HIS A 113 -12.75 -13.16 -11.67
CA HIS A 113 -11.52 -12.48 -12.10
C HIS A 113 -10.50 -12.49 -10.97
N TRP A 114 -9.24 -12.30 -11.34
CA TRP A 114 -8.18 -12.09 -10.36
C TRP A 114 -7.41 -10.80 -10.65
N PHE A 115 -6.91 -10.21 -9.58
CA PHE A 115 -6.24 -8.92 -9.60
C PHE A 115 -4.83 -9.03 -9.05
N THR A 116 -4.01 -8.04 -9.39
CA THR A 116 -2.67 -7.83 -8.83
C THR A 116 -2.56 -6.41 -8.32
N CYS A 117 -1.94 -6.22 -7.15
CA CYS A 117 -1.52 -4.89 -6.72
C CYS A 117 -0.19 -4.55 -7.41
N VAL A 118 -0.22 -3.64 -8.38
CA VAL A 118 0.94 -3.28 -9.19
C VAL A 118 1.54 -1.98 -8.68
N GLN A 119 2.85 -1.96 -8.52
CA GLN A 119 3.59 -0.74 -8.19
C GLN A 119 4.12 -0.07 -9.46
N GLU A 120 3.82 1.22 -9.59
CA GLU A 120 4.26 2.08 -10.70
C GLU A 120 4.90 3.33 -10.11
N GLY A 121 6.24 3.30 -9.99
CA GLY A 121 6.99 4.31 -9.25
C GLY A 121 6.53 4.37 -7.79
N ASP A 122 6.14 5.56 -7.35
CA ASP A 122 5.67 5.82 -5.98
C ASP A 122 4.16 5.58 -5.78
N SER A 123 3.46 5.15 -6.83
CA SER A 123 2.02 4.88 -6.80
C SER A 123 1.72 3.40 -6.88
N LEU A 124 0.54 3.02 -6.38
CA LEU A 124 -0.02 1.68 -6.56
C LEU A 124 -1.27 1.76 -7.44
N ARG A 125 -1.53 0.68 -8.16
CA ARG A 125 -2.82 0.46 -8.81
C ARG A 125 -3.25 -0.99 -8.73
N THR A 126 -4.56 -1.17 -8.62
CA THR A 126 -5.18 -2.49 -8.79
C THR A 126 -5.29 -2.81 -10.26
N GLU A 127 -4.68 -3.90 -10.71
CA GLU A 127 -4.72 -4.39 -12.09
C GLU A 127 -5.55 -5.65 -12.22
N MET A 128 -6.58 -5.62 -13.06
CA MET A 128 -7.25 -6.83 -13.54
C MET A 128 -6.26 -7.66 -14.36
N SER A 129 -5.87 -8.79 -13.79
CA SER A 129 -4.81 -9.63 -14.35
C SER A 129 -5.35 -10.79 -15.19
N GLY A 130 -6.60 -11.18 -14.96
CA GLY A 130 -7.35 -12.01 -15.90
C GLY A 130 -8.55 -12.73 -15.32
N CYS A 131 -8.89 -13.86 -15.93
CA CYS A 131 -10.12 -14.61 -15.70
C CYS A 131 -9.88 -15.77 -14.75
N ILE A 132 -10.91 -16.17 -14.03
CA ILE A 132 -10.96 -17.43 -13.28
C ILE A 132 -11.97 -18.34 -13.94
N HIS A 133 -11.57 -19.56 -14.26
CA HIS A 133 -12.47 -20.59 -14.76
C HIS A 133 -12.07 -21.95 -14.19
N ASN A 134 -13.04 -22.71 -13.65
CA ASN A 134 -12.80 -23.98 -12.94
C ASN A 134 -11.68 -23.88 -11.89
N ASN A 135 -11.67 -22.80 -11.09
CA ASN A 135 -10.67 -22.52 -10.06
C ASN A 135 -9.21 -22.36 -10.57
N ALA A 136 -9.04 -22.18 -11.88
CA ALA A 136 -7.76 -21.86 -12.51
C ALA A 136 -7.73 -20.40 -13.00
N ARG A 137 -6.57 -19.76 -12.88
CA ARG A 137 -6.32 -18.38 -13.32
C ARG A 137 -5.74 -18.36 -14.72
N TYR A 138 -6.31 -17.54 -15.59
CA TYR A 138 -5.86 -17.32 -16.96
C TYR A 138 -5.56 -15.83 -17.15
N LYS A 139 -4.46 -15.50 -17.83
CA LYS A 139 -4.08 -14.10 -18.08
C LYS A 139 -4.98 -13.48 -19.14
N VAL A 140 -5.19 -12.16 -19.06
CA VAL A 140 -5.84 -11.42 -20.15
C VAL A 140 -5.11 -11.70 -21.47
N GLY A 141 -5.86 -12.07 -22.50
CA GLY A 141 -5.36 -12.42 -23.83
C GLY A 141 -5.01 -13.90 -24.01
N GLU A 142 -4.88 -14.67 -22.94
CA GLU A 142 -4.55 -16.09 -22.99
C GLU A 142 -5.67 -16.89 -23.67
N LYS A 143 -5.27 -17.82 -24.56
CA LYS A 143 -6.19 -18.71 -25.29
C LYS A 143 -6.06 -20.13 -24.75
N ILE A 144 -7.19 -20.73 -24.37
CA ILE A 144 -7.26 -22.06 -23.76
C ILE A 144 -8.30 -22.88 -24.51
N GLN A 145 -8.04 -24.18 -24.64
CA GLN A 145 -8.98 -25.13 -25.19
C GLN A 145 -9.76 -25.80 -24.06
N PHE A 146 -11.09 -25.80 -24.15
CA PHE A 146 -11.97 -26.65 -23.36
C PHE A 146 -12.79 -27.48 -24.36
N ASP A 147 -12.64 -28.79 -24.30
CA ASP A 147 -13.25 -29.73 -25.24
C ASP A 147 -13.00 -29.36 -26.72
N GLU A 148 -14.06 -29.15 -27.49
CA GLU A 148 -14.05 -28.79 -28.90
C GLU A 148 -14.08 -27.26 -29.12
N PHE A 149 -13.84 -26.47 -28.08
CA PHE A 149 -13.91 -25.01 -28.16
C PHE A 149 -12.59 -24.37 -27.71
N VAL A 150 -12.27 -23.25 -28.36
CA VAL A 150 -11.17 -22.37 -27.96
C VAL A 150 -11.76 -21.14 -27.32
N TYR A 151 -11.37 -20.87 -26.08
CA TYR A 151 -11.72 -19.68 -25.34
C TYR A 151 -10.54 -18.74 -25.25
N GLN A 152 -10.82 -17.46 -25.05
CA GLN A 152 -9.83 -16.44 -24.73
C GLN A 152 -10.31 -15.66 -23.52
N CYS A 153 -9.42 -15.46 -22.55
CA CYS A 153 -9.70 -14.52 -21.47
C CYS A 153 -9.65 -13.10 -22.02
N ARG A 154 -10.81 -12.44 -22.14
CA ARG A 154 -10.92 -11.07 -22.69
C ARG A 154 -11.38 -10.09 -21.65
N ARG A 155 -10.73 -8.93 -21.62
CA ARG A 155 -11.13 -7.79 -20.80
C ARG A 155 -12.13 -6.92 -21.57
N TYR A 156 -13.18 -6.50 -20.88
CA TYR A 156 -14.24 -5.64 -21.40
C TYR A 156 -14.09 -4.21 -20.84
N ALA A 157 -14.74 -3.24 -21.49
CA ALA A 157 -14.62 -1.81 -21.16
C ALA A 157 -15.13 -1.45 -19.75
N ASN A 158 -16.05 -2.26 -19.21
CA ASN A 158 -16.62 -2.13 -17.87
C ASN A 158 -15.74 -2.72 -16.74
N ASN A 159 -14.44 -2.96 -17.00
CA ASN A 159 -13.54 -3.57 -16.03
C ASN A 159 -13.96 -5.00 -15.59
N THR A 160 -14.65 -5.75 -16.45
CA THR A 160 -14.86 -7.20 -16.26
C THR A 160 -13.98 -8.00 -17.21
N CYS A 161 -13.69 -9.24 -16.87
CA CYS A 161 -13.01 -10.19 -17.74
C CYS A 161 -13.86 -11.44 -17.91
N ASN A 162 -13.92 -12.05 -19.09
CA ASN A 162 -14.57 -13.36 -19.18
C ASN A 162 -13.83 -14.26 -20.16
N MET A 163 -14.01 -15.56 -19.97
CA MET A 163 -13.66 -16.56 -20.95
C MET A 163 -14.66 -16.45 -22.11
N THR A 164 -14.23 -15.80 -23.19
CA THR A 164 -15.04 -15.64 -24.41
C THR A 164 -14.70 -16.77 -25.39
N PRO A 165 -15.68 -17.48 -25.97
CA PRO A 165 -15.39 -18.38 -27.07
C PRO A 165 -14.81 -17.59 -28.25
N VAL A 166 -13.75 -18.12 -28.86
CA VAL A 166 -13.05 -17.49 -30.00
C VAL A 166 -12.87 -18.43 -31.19
N GLY A 167 -13.27 -19.69 -31.06
CA GLY A 167 -13.18 -20.68 -32.12
C GLY A 167 -13.58 -22.08 -31.67
N CYS A 168 -13.54 -22.99 -32.62
CA CYS A 168 -13.88 -24.40 -32.43
C CYS A 168 -12.71 -25.28 -32.87
N ILE A 169 -12.71 -26.53 -32.46
CA ILE A 169 -11.76 -27.55 -32.88
C ILE A 169 -12.56 -28.69 -33.48
N HIS A 170 -12.24 -29.01 -34.73
CA HIS A 170 -12.79 -30.16 -35.42
C HIS A 170 -11.63 -30.98 -35.97
N GLN A 171 -11.57 -32.25 -35.57
CA GLN A 171 -10.50 -33.19 -35.93
C GLN A 171 -9.08 -32.64 -35.69
N GLY A 172 -8.88 -31.99 -34.53
CA GLY A 172 -7.59 -31.44 -34.12
C GLY A 172 -7.18 -30.15 -34.84
N ARG A 173 -8.00 -29.63 -35.77
CA ARG A 173 -7.76 -28.35 -36.43
C ARG A 173 -8.65 -27.26 -35.84
N ARG A 174 -8.06 -26.07 -35.63
CA ARG A 174 -8.76 -24.89 -35.10
C ARG A 174 -9.46 -24.13 -36.22
N TYR A 175 -10.66 -23.64 -35.92
CA TYR A 175 -11.50 -22.84 -36.78
C TYR A 175 -11.94 -21.58 -36.03
N HIS A 176 -11.96 -20.45 -36.72
CA HIS A 176 -12.50 -19.21 -36.18
C HIS A 176 -14.03 -19.25 -36.23
N ILE A 177 -14.66 -18.44 -35.40
CA ILE A 177 -16.10 -18.23 -35.47
C ILE A 177 -16.46 -17.67 -36.85
N GLY A 178 -17.42 -18.29 -37.52
CA GLY A 178 -17.83 -18.01 -38.90
C GLY A 178 -17.21 -18.94 -39.94
N ASP A 179 -16.17 -19.71 -39.59
CA ASP A 179 -15.61 -20.70 -40.50
C ASP A 179 -16.58 -21.89 -40.70
N SER A 180 -16.62 -22.41 -41.91
CA SER A 180 -17.38 -23.62 -42.27
C SER A 180 -16.54 -24.57 -43.10
N ILE A 181 -16.77 -25.87 -42.93
CA ILE A 181 -16.10 -26.93 -43.68
C ILE A 181 -17.10 -27.98 -44.15
N GLU A 182 -16.85 -28.52 -45.34
CA GLU A 182 -17.54 -29.71 -45.83
C GLU A 182 -16.62 -30.92 -45.67
N GLN A 183 -17.13 -31.97 -45.03
CA GLN A 183 -16.40 -33.21 -44.81
C GLN A 183 -17.36 -34.40 -44.75
N ASP A 184 -17.03 -35.48 -45.47
CA ASP A 184 -17.80 -36.72 -45.51
C ASP A 184 -19.29 -36.53 -45.83
N LYS A 185 -19.61 -35.56 -46.71
CA LYS A 185 -20.97 -35.14 -47.10
C LYS A 185 -21.75 -34.40 -46.01
N TYR A 186 -21.09 -34.00 -44.92
CA TYR A 186 -21.65 -33.15 -43.88
C TYR A 186 -21.04 -31.75 -43.92
N TRP A 187 -21.82 -30.77 -43.51
CA TRP A 187 -21.39 -29.40 -43.31
C TRP A 187 -21.24 -29.11 -41.81
N TYR A 188 -20.06 -28.64 -41.41
CA TYR A 188 -19.76 -28.19 -40.06
C TYR A 188 -19.52 -26.69 -40.09
N ALA A 189 -20.09 -25.96 -39.14
CA ALA A 189 -19.89 -24.54 -38.98
C ALA A 189 -19.49 -24.23 -37.54
N CYS A 190 -18.48 -23.38 -37.35
CA CYS A 190 -18.14 -22.86 -36.04
C CYS A 190 -18.94 -21.58 -35.81
N THR A 191 -20.03 -21.67 -35.07
CA THR A 191 -20.93 -20.54 -34.78
C THR A 191 -20.99 -20.24 -33.29
N ILE A 192 -21.31 -19.00 -32.94
CA ILE A 192 -21.78 -18.64 -31.61
C ILE A 192 -23.29 -18.56 -31.70
N GLU A 193 -23.99 -19.34 -30.88
CA GLU A 193 -25.42 -19.16 -30.64
C GLU A 193 -25.56 -18.36 -29.34
N ASP A 194 -26.21 -17.20 -29.40
CA ASP A 194 -26.47 -16.40 -28.21
C ASP A 194 -27.51 -17.13 -27.32
N GLY A 195 -27.04 -17.71 -26.21
CA GLY A 195 -27.88 -18.03 -25.05
C GLY A 195 -28.04 -19.51 -24.71
N LYS A 196 -27.07 -20.04 -23.94
CA LYS A 196 -27.30 -20.84 -22.72
C LYS A 196 -26.20 -20.56 -21.70
#